data_AF-A0A3D1ZPK4-F1
#
_entry.id   AF-A0A3D1ZPK4-F1
#
_cell.length_a   1.000
_cell.length_b   1.000
_cell.length_c   1.000
_cell.angle_alpha   90.00
_cell.angle_beta   90.00
_cell.angle_gamma   90.00
#
_symmetry.space_group_name_H-M   'P 1'
#
loop_
_entity.id
_entity.type
_entity.pdbx_description
1 polymer ?
#
loop_
_entity_poly.entity_id
_entity_poly.type
_entity_poly.pdbx_seq_one_letter_code
_entity_poly.pdbx_strand_id
1 'polypeptide(L)'
;MQKMAQFVNDQQIGDKLKQAAANVHMPVALDPAAKVAKQLDIIETTLEQYADQFPVDAPIGQWKNTLKNLRLMNTMNKNAPGSERKARLKKLQSQTEALSNEIIQSLDPDDAQIES
;
A
#
# COMPACT_ATOMS: atom_id res chain seq x y z
N MET A 1 17.75 -5.75 24.28
CA MET A 1 16.31 -5.98 24.00
C MET A 1 15.75 -5.07 22.90
N GLN A 2 16.25 -3.84 22.68
CA GLN A 2 15.67 -2.90 21.69
C GLN A 2 15.65 -3.38 20.22
N LYS A 3 16.69 -4.07 19.74
CA LYS A 3 16.73 -4.55 18.34
C LYS A 3 15.63 -5.57 17.99
N MET A 4 15.25 -6.42 18.95
CA MET A 4 14.18 -7.39 18.74
C MET A 4 12.79 -6.74 18.72
N ALA A 5 12.59 -5.68 19.52
CA ALA A 5 11.34 -4.93 19.52
C ALA A 5 11.14 -4.16 18.20
N GLN A 6 12.21 -3.61 17.63
CA GLN A 6 12.15 -2.94 16.33
C GLN A 6 11.83 -3.93 15.20
N PHE A 7 12.53 -5.06 15.14
CA PHE A 7 12.30 -6.09 14.13
C PHE A 7 10.86 -6.64 14.12
N VAL A 8 10.29 -6.92 15.29
CA VAL A 8 8.89 -7.39 15.40
C VAL A 8 7.90 -6.33 14.91
N ASN A 9 8.22 -5.05 15.04
CA ASN A 9 7.40 -3.95 14.61
C ASN A 9 7.46 -3.77 13.09
N ASP A 10 8.66 -3.81 12.52
CA ASP A 10 8.89 -3.75 11.08
C ASP A 10 8.19 -4.91 10.37
N GLN A 11 8.26 -6.13 10.94
CA GLN A 11 7.51 -7.30 10.45
C GLN A 11 6.00 -7.10 10.51
N GLN A 12 5.45 -6.55 11.60
CA GLN A 12 4.00 -6.30 11.69
C GLN A 12 3.51 -5.28 10.66
N ILE A 13 4.30 -4.25 10.37
CA ILE A 13 3.96 -3.26 9.35
C ILE A 13 4.06 -3.89 7.96
N GLY A 14 5.15 -4.62 7.70
CA GLY A 14 5.35 -5.39 6.48
C GLY A 14 4.19 -6.35 6.22
N ASP A 15 3.75 -7.11 7.22
CA ASP A 15 2.61 -8.02 7.12
C ASP A 15 1.29 -7.30 6.82
N LYS A 16 1.01 -6.18 7.48
CA LYS A 16 -0.21 -5.38 7.21
C LYS A 16 -0.23 -4.86 5.78
N LEU A 17 0.91 -4.39 5.28
CA LEU A 17 1.05 -3.92 3.90
C LEU A 17 1.02 -5.07 2.90
N LYS A 18 1.67 -6.20 3.19
CA LYS A 18 1.62 -7.43 2.37
C LYS A 18 0.17 -7.92 2.27
N GLN A 19 -0.60 -7.87 3.36
CA GLN A 19 -2.03 -8.17 3.38
C GLN A 19 -2.88 -7.13 2.65
N ALA A 20 -2.47 -5.86 2.62
CA ALA A 20 -3.14 -4.84 1.82
C ALA A 20 -2.91 -5.11 0.33
N ALA A 21 -1.66 -5.31 -0.09
CA ALA A 21 -1.27 -5.59 -1.48
C ALA A 21 -1.86 -6.92 -1.99
N ALA A 22 -1.78 -7.96 -1.17
CA ALA A 22 -2.44 -9.23 -1.42
C ALA A 22 -3.94 -9.07 -1.15
N ASN A 23 -4.71 -8.72 -2.18
CA ASN A 23 -6.18 -8.64 -2.20
C ASN A 23 -6.93 -9.90 -1.67
N VAL A 24 -6.20 -10.91 -1.20
CA VAL A 24 -6.59 -12.25 -0.74
C VAL A 24 -7.50 -12.22 0.49
N HIS A 25 -7.36 -11.24 1.39
CA HIS A 25 -8.23 -11.10 2.58
C HIS A 25 -9.41 -10.15 2.39
N MET A 26 -9.54 -9.49 1.24
CA MET A 26 -10.67 -8.59 1.01
C MET A 26 -11.88 -9.42 0.56
N PRO A 27 -13.07 -9.22 1.17
CA PRO A 27 -14.25 -9.96 0.77
C PRO A 27 -14.47 -9.80 -0.73
N VAL A 28 -14.63 -10.95 -1.42
CA VAL A 28 -14.80 -11.03 -2.87
C VAL A 28 -15.89 -10.07 -3.37
N ALA A 29 -16.90 -9.81 -2.53
CA ALA A 29 -18.05 -8.95 -2.78
C ALA A 29 -17.75 -7.43 -2.87
N LEU A 30 -16.56 -6.96 -2.53
CA LEU A 30 -16.24 -5.53 -2.65
C LEU A 30 -16.09 -5.12 -4.13
N ASP A 31 -16.70 -3.99 -4.51
CA ASP A 31 -16.45 -3.32 -5.78
C ASP A 31 -14.93 -3.02 -5.93
N PRO A 32 -14.33 -3.14 -7.12
CA PRO A 32 -12.90 -2.94 -7.29
C PRO A 32 -12.39 -1.58 -6.80
N ALA A 33 -13.18 -0.50 -6.93
CA ALA A 33 -12.82 0.81 -6.39
C ALA A 33 -12.86 0.84 -4.85
N ALA A 34 -13.74 0.05 -4.23
CA ALA A 34 -13.79 -0.11 -2.78
C ALA A 34 -12.59 -0.92 -2.25
N LYS A 35 -12.11 -1.92 -3.00
CA LYS A 35 -10.88 -2.65 -2.66
C LYS A 35 -9.67 -1.73 -2.68
N VAL A 36 -9.51 -0.97 -3.77
CA VAL A 36 -8.44 0.04 -3.88
C VAL A 36 -8.53 1.08 -2.76
N ALA A 37 -9.74 1.60 -2.47
CA ALA A 37 -9.91 2.55 -1.37
C ALA A 37 -9.37 2.01 -0.04
N LYS A 38 -9.74 0.76 0.29
CA LYS A 38 -9.30 0.11 1.52
C LYS A 38 -7.78 -0.12 1.56
N GLN A 39 -7.17 -0.48 0.43
CA GLN A 39 -5.70 -0.58 0.34
C GLN A 39 -5.04 0.77 0.60
N LEU A 40 -5.55 1.85 -0.01
CA LEU A 40 -5.05 3.20 0.20
C LEU A 40 -5.21 3.66 1.66
N ASP A 41 -6.33 3.31 2.33
CA ASP A 41 -6.53 3.61 3.76
C ASP A 41 -5.51 2.92 4.65
N ILE A 42 -5.18 1.65 4.36
CA ILE A 42 -4.16 0.90 5.10
C ILE A 42 -2.79 1.54 4.89
N ILE A 43 -2.44 1.90 3.65
CA ILE A 43 -1.16 2.57 3.35
C ILE A 43 -1.08 3.91 4.08
N GLU A 44 -2.14 4.73 4.03
CA GLU A 44 -2.19 6.02 4.75
C GLU A 44 -1.96 5.83 6.24
N THR A 45 -2.73 4.92 6.85
CA THR A 45 -2.63 4.60 8.28
C THR A 45 -1.21 4.19 8.63
N THR A 46 -0.57 3.38 7.78
CA THR A 46 0.81 2.94 7.99
C THR A 46 1.79 4.13 7.94
N LEU A 47 1.67 4.99 6.93
CA LEU A 47 2.52 6.17 6.77
C LEU A 47 2.33 7.24 7.85
N GLU A 48 1.18 7.24 8.53
CA GLU A 48 0.88 8.17 9.62
C GLU A 48 1.28 7.61 10.99
N GLN A 49 0.94 6.35 11.28
CA GLN A 49 1.20 5.74 12.58
C GLN A 49 2.64 5.28 12.77
N TYR A 50 3.34 4.97 11.68
CA TYR A 50 4.69 4.39 11.73
C TYR A 50 5.73 5.28 11.03
N ALA A 51 5.42 6.57 10.84
CA ALA A 51 6.33 7.53 10.19
C ALA A 51 7.74 7.53 10.81
N ASP A 52 7.83 7.45 12.13
CA ASP A 52 9.09 7.47 12.90
C ASP A 52 9.88 6.15 12.84
N GLN A 53 9.30 5.10 12.25
CA GLN A 53 9.89 3.76 12.17
C GLN A 53 10.43 3.43 10.79
N PHE A 54 10.10 4.25 9.79
CA PHE A 54 10.73 4.16 8.48
C PHE A 54 12.21 4.60 8.55
N PRO A 55 13.06 4.07 7.66
CA PRO A 55 14.41 4.58 7.47
C PRO A 55 14.41 6.10 7.26
N VAL A 56 15.48 6.77 7.71
CA VAL A 56 15.57 8.24 7.62
C VAL A 56 15.57 8.74 6.16
N ASP A 57 16.00 7.89 5.24
CA ASP A 57 16.05 8.10 3.80
C ASP A 57 14.78 7.67 3.05
N ALA A 58 13.80 7.10 3.77
CA ALA A 58 12.55 6.68 3.16
C ALA A 58 11.81 7.89 2.55
N PRO A 59 11.34 7.79 1.29
CA PRO A 59 10.71 8.90 0.59
C PRO A 59 9.23 9.08 1.00
N ILE A 60 8.95 9.15 2.31
CA ILE A 60 7.60 9.25 2.90
C ILE A 60 6.79 10.39 2.29
N GLY A 61 7.43 11.54 2.03
CA GLY A 61 6.79 12.69 1.38
C GLY A 61 6.30 12.37 -0.04
N GLN A 62 7.09 11.62 -0.81
CA GLN A 62 6.72 11.16 -2.15
C GLN A 62 5.59 10.14 -2.09
N TRP A 63 5.65 9.17 -1.18
CA TRP A 63 4.58 8.19 -0.99
C TRP A 63 3.25 8.84 -0.62
N LYS A 64 3.25 9.83 0.28
CA LYS A 64 2.05 10.60 0.62
C LYS A 64 1.48 11.37 -0.59
N ASN A 65 2.35 11.91 -1.46
CA ASN A 65 1.89 12.57 -2.69
C ASN A 65 1.29 11.58 -3.70
N THR A 66 1.95 10.42 -3.89
CA THR A 66 1.42 9.33 -4.72
C THR A 66 0.07 8.85 -4.20
N LEU A 67 -0.06 8.65 -2.89
CA LEU A 67 -1.30 8.26 -2.23
C LEU A 67 -2.46 9.24 -2.52
N LYS A 68 -2.20 10.56 -2.41
CA LYS A 68 -3.20 11.60 -2.75
C LYS A 68 -3.67 11.49 -4.20
N ASN A 69 -2.74 11.30 -5.14
CA ASN A 69 -3.07 11.13 -6.55
C ASN A 69 -3.89 9.87 -6.80
N LEU A 70 -3.52 8.74 -6.19
CA LEU A 70 -4.27 7.48 -6.30
C LEU A 70 -5.69 7.61 -5.72
N ARG A 71 -5.86 8.30 -4.59
CA ARG A 71 -7.20 8.59 -4.02
C ARG A 71 -8.06 9.45 -4.94
N LEU A 72 -7.48 10.48 -5.55
CA LEU A 72 -8.18 11.30 -6.54
C LEU A 72 -8.65 10.45 -7.72
N MET A 73 -7.76 9.64 -8.29
CA MET A 73 -8.10 8.72 -9.38
C MET A 73 -9.17 7.71 -8.95
N ASN A 74 -9.12 7.17 -7.73
CA ASN A 74 -10.14 6.24 -7.23
C ASN A 74 -11.52 6.90 -7.15
N THR A 75 -11.58 8.13 -6.60
CA THR A 75 -12.81 8.93 -6.51
C THR A 75 -13.41 9.20 -7.88
N MET A 76 -12.58 9.57 -8.86
CA MET A 76 -13.02 9.78 -10.23
C MET A 76 -13.57 8.49 -10.86
N ASN A 77 -12.94 7.34 -10.61
CA ASN A 77 -13.39 6.05 -11.15
C ASN A 77 -14.61 5.47 -10.44
N LYS A 78 -14.91 5.88 -9.21
CA LYS A 78 -16.15 5.53 -8.50
C LYS A 78 -17.39 6.08 -9.21
N ASN A 79 -17.28 7.28 -9.77
CA ASN A 79 -18.39 8.01 -10.39
C ASN A 79 -18.39 7.93 -11.93
N ALA A 80 -17.37 7.30 -12.55
CA ALA A 80 -17.23 7.22 -14.00
C ALA A 80 -18.08 6.07 -14.61
N PRO A 81 -18.95 6.34 -15.61
CA PRO A 81 -19.59 5.28 -16.39
C PRO A 81 -18.66 4.71 -17.46
N GLY A 82 -18.95 3.49 -17.93
CA GLY A 82 -18.36 2.93 -19.16
C GLY A 82 -17.30 1.84 -18.99
N SER A 83 -16.98 1.19 -20.12
CA SER A 83 -16.04 0.06 -20.22
C SER A 83 -14.59 0.42 -19.86
N GLU A 84 -14.20 1.70 -20.01
CA GLU A 84 -12.89 2.21 -19.60
C GLU A 84 -12.68 2.19 -18.08
N ARG A 85 -13.75 2.25 -17.28
CA ARG A 85 -13.69 2.22 -15.82
C ARG A 85 -12.92 0.99 -15.33
N LYS A 86 -13.17 -0.18 -15.94
CA LYS A 86 -12.51 -1.44 -15.57
C LYS A 86 -11.00 -1.38 -15.81
N ALA A 87 -10.57 -0.84 -16.94
CA ALA A 87 -9.15 -0.71 -17.27
C ALA A 87 -8.45 0.29 -16.34
N ARG A 88 -9.10 1.41 -16.02
CA ARG A 88 -8.59 2.42 -15.08
C ARG A 88 -8.48 1.87 -13.66
N LEU A 89 -9.49 1.13 -13.19
CA LEU A 89 -9.45 0.48 -11.88
C LEU A 89 -8.36 -0.60 -11.80
N LYS A 90 -8.15 -1.39 -12.87
CA LYS A 90 -7.05 -2.36 -12.91
C LYS A 90 -5.69 -1.66 -12.82
N LYS A 91 -5.49 -0.57 -13.59
CA LYS A 91 -4.26 0.23 -13.51
C LYS A 91 -4.06 0.82 -12.10
N LEU A 92 -5.13 1.33 -11.51
CA LEU A 92 -5.10 1.94 -10.18
C LEU A 92 -4.75 0.91 -9.09
N GLN A 93 -5.30 -0.31 -9.20
CA GLN A 93 -4.95 -1.43 -8.34
C GLN A 93 -3.46 -1.74 -8.44
N SER A 94 -2.92 -1.92 -9.65
CA SER A 94 -1.49 -2.21 -9.84
C SER A 94 -0.57 -1.09 -9.31
N GLN A 95 -0.97 0.17 -9.44
CA GLN A 95 -0.22 1.30 -8.86
C GLN A 95 -0.28 1.33 -7.34
N THR A 96 -1.41 0.93 -6.75
CA THR A 96 -1.58 0.83 -5.30
C THR A 96 -0.75 -0.33 -4.74
N GLU A 97 -0.72 -1.47 -5.42
CA GLU A 97 0.13 -2.62 -5.10
C GLU A 97 1.61 -2.27 -5.20
N ALA A 98 2.03 -1.56 -6.26
CA ALA A 98 3.41 -1.11 -6.41
C ALA A 98 3.85 -0.17 -5.28
N LEU A 99 3.01 0.80 -4.89
CA LEU A 99 3.28 1.68 -3.76
C LEU A 99 3.40 0.88 -2.45
N SER A 100 2.50 -0.07 -2.22
CA SER A 100 2.55 -0.92 -1.03
C SER A 100 3.85 -1.73 -0.98
N ASN A 101 4.28 -2.31 -2.11
CA ASN A 101 5.51 -3.09 -2.20
C ASN A 101 6.76 -2.23 -1.95
N GLU A 102 6.80 -1.01 -2.49
CA GLU A 102 7.91 -0.08 -2.24
C GLU A 102 8.05 0.27 -0.75
N ILE A 103 6.92 0.48 -0.07
CA ILE A 103 6.88 0.75 1.37
C ILE A 103 7.34 -0.48 2.17
N ILE A 104 6.90 -1.69 1.79
CA ILE A 104 7.33 -2.95 2.43
C ILE A 104 8.84 -3.13 2.29
N GLN A 105 9.39 -2.96 1.09
CA GLN A 105 10.83 -3.11 0.82
C GLN A 105 11.68 -2.13 1.62
N SER A 106 11.13 -0.96 1.95
CA SER A 106 11.82 0.02 2.78
C SER A 106 11.83 -0.35 4.27
N LEU A 107 10.87 -1.17 4.72
CA LEU A 107 10.77 -1.63 6.11
C LEU A 107 11.49 -2.96 6.35
N ASP A 108 11.52 -3.83 5.34
CA ASP A 108 12.17 -5.13 5.37
C ASP A 108 13.10 -5.27 4.15
N PRO A 109 14.34 -4.76 4.23
CA PRO A 109 15.31 -4.87 3.14
C PRO A 109 15.88 -6.29 2.96
N ASP A 110 15.68 -7.20 3.93
CA ASP A 110 16.15 -8.59 3.87
C ASP A 110 15.28 -9.44 2.91
N ASP A 111 13.98 -9.14 2.78
CA ASP A 111 13.07 -9.78 1.81
C ASP A 111 13.46 -9.46 0.34
N ALA A 112 14.26 -8.41 0.10
CA ALA A 112 14.78 -8.05 -1.23
C ALA A 112 15.93 -8.95 -1.73
N GLN A 113 16.48 -9.85 -0.89
CA GLN A 113 17.59 -10.74 -1.25
C GLN A 113 17.21 -12.21 -1.52
N ILE A 114 15.92 -12.56 -1.62
CA ILE A 114 15.52 -13.92 -2.01
C ILE A 114 15.27 -14.00 -3.53
N GLU A 115 16.30 -13.73 -4.32
CA GLU A 115 16.49 -14.39 -5.60
C GLU A 115 17.97 -14.81 -5.68
N SER A 116 18.21 -16.07 -5.27
CA SER A 116 19.47 -16.80 -5.47
C SER A 116 19.70 -17.16 -6.93
#